data_AF-A0A834KLX8-F1
#
_entry.id   AF-A0A834KLX8-F1
#
_cell.length_a   1.000
_cell.length_b   1.000
_cell.length_c   1.000
_cell.angle_alpha   90.00
_cell.angle_beta   90.00
_cell.angle_gamma   90.00
#
_symmetry.space_group_name_H-M   'P 1'
#
loop_
_entity.id
_entity.type
_entity.pdbx_description
1 polymer ?
#
loop_
_entity_poly.entity_id
_entity_poly.type
_entity_poly.pdbx_seq_one_letter_code
_entity_poly.pdbx_strand_id
1 'polypeptide(L)'
;MYRRSYQSGFLSILYSCGSAPLELWGMHVKNGYIRRVIDEEVKSLALELAGTNVATTYIYCPAEKKKVLGISLPFLIMIIKNMKRYFTFEITILDDKNMHRRFRVSNFQSTTRVRPFCTTMPIGLSGGWNQIQFNLADFTRRAYGSNYIETTRMQIHANCRVRRIYFASRLYSDEELPAEYKLFLPIHRKKCVREKPEDREIKHEKPEVEEPPVLYKTPSEQIIKEEVEKEEEPEIEVPPEVPEPEPQPEEVHIPEPKIPIEDEMEEYEIEHEYEIDDRHIFEEEDTVIAAIETAVEEAVEETVEEHDEEEDFILNEMAMEDEG
;
A
#
# COMPACT_ATOMS: atom_id res chain seq x y z
N MET A 1 -28.27 -6.90 -3.26
CA MET A 1 -28.34 -7.56 -1.95
C MET A 1 -28.75 -6.55 -0.89
N TYR A 2 -27.93 -5.53 -0.63
CA TYR A 2 -28.14 -4.55 0.43
C TYR A 2 -29.06 -3.37 0.07
N ARG A 3 -29.54 -3.22 -1.18
CA ARG A 3 -30.46 -2.15 -1.61
C ARG A 3 -31.74 -1.99 -0.77
N ARG A 4 -32.16 -3.00 0.01
CA ARG A 4 -33.31 -2.96 0.95
C ARG A 4 -32.90 -3.07 2.42
N SER A 5 -31.61 -3.15 2.71
CA SER A 5 -31.05 -3.17 4.06
C SER A 5 -30.81 -1.73 4.55
N TYR A 6 -30.78 -1.53 5.86
CA TYR A 6 -30.38 -0.25 6.44
C TYR A 6 -28.87 -0.01 6.21
N GLN A 7 -28.51 1.06 5.51
CA GLN A 7 -27.12 1.41 5.17
C GLN A 7 -26.75 2.77 5.80
N SER A 8 -26.41 2.77 7.09
CA SER A 8 -26.03 3.98 7.83
C SER A 8 -24.97 3.64 8.88
N GLY A 9 -24.06 4.59 9.14
CA GLY A 9 -22.86 4.36 9.93
C GLY A 9 -21.87 3.45 9.21
N PHE A 10 -21.91 2.15 9.52
CA PHE A 10 -20.97 1.13 9.06
C PHE A 10 -21.69 -0.11 8.53
N LEU A 11 -21.22 -0.68 7.43
CA LEU A 11 -21.73 -1.93 6.84
C LEU A 11 -20.58 -2.91 6.59
N SER A 12 -20.39 -3.87 7.50
CA SER A 12 -19.35 -4.90 7.38
C SER A 12 -19.81 -6.01 6.40
N ILE A 13 -19.02 -6.26 5.35
CA ILE A 13 -19.28 -7.32 4.36
C ILE A 13 -18.38 -8.55 4.50
N LEU A 14 -17.26 -8.43 5.24
CA LEU A 14 -16.42 -9.56 5.65
C LEU A 14 -15.86 -9.29 7.06
N TYR A 15 -15.87 -10.32 7.90
CA TYR A 15 -15.24 -10.29 9.24
C TYR A 15 -14.66 -11.66 9.59
N SER A 16 -13.33 -11.76 9.61
CA SER A 16 -12.57 -13.02 9.73
C SER A 16 -12.83 -13.80 11.03
N CYS A 17 -13.18 -13.10 12.10
CA CYS A 17 -13.48 -13.70 13.41
C CYS A 17 -14.93 -14.21 13.53
N GLY A 18 -15.77 -14.03 12.50
CA GLY A 18 -17.11 -14.60 12.46
C GLY A 18 -17.11 -16.13 12.29
N SER A 19 -18.24 -16.76 12.60
CA SER A 19 -18.46 -18.20 12.40
C SER A 19 -18.28 -18.62 10.95
N ALA A 20 -18.89 -17.88 10.01
CA ALA A 20 -18.84 -18.10 8.57
C ALA A 20 -18.44 -16.81 7.81
N PRO A 21 -17.15 -16.44 7.74
CA PRO A 21 -16.70 -15.16 7.16
C PRO A 21 -16.94 -15.03 5.65
N LEU A 22 -17.23 -16.14 4.97
CA LEU A 22 -17.42 -16.23 3.51
C LEU A 22 -18.87 -16.59 3.12
N GLU A 23 -19.84 -16.46 4.02
CA GLU A 23 -21.26 -16.79 3.75
C GLU A 23 -21.83 -16.10 2.49
N LEU A 24 -21.35 -14.88 2.20
CA LEU A 24 -21.79 -14.06 1.06
C LEU A 24 -20.83 -14.12 -0.15
N TRP A 25 -19.69 -14.79 0.03
CA TRP A 25 -18.53 -14.71 -0.87
C TRP A 25 -18.35 -16.02 -1.63
N GLY A 26 -18.27 -15.93 -2.95
CA GLY A 26 -17.74 -16.99 -3.77
C GLY A 26 -16.21 -17.07 -3.61
N MET A 27 -15.65 -18.24 -3.84
CA MET A 27 -14.22 -18.47 -3.87
C MET A 27 -13.82 -19.14 -5.18
N HIS A 28 -12.71 -18.69 -5.77
CA HIS A 28 -12.04 -19.36 -6.87
C HIS A 28 -10.59 -19.61 -6.46
N VAL A 29 -10.10 -20.84 -6.63
CA VAL A 29 -8.78 -21.26 -6.19
C VAL A 29 -8.20 -22.24 -7.21
N LYS A 30 -7.18 -21.83 -7.96
CA LYS A 30 -6.24 -22.73 -8.64
C LYS A 30 -4.83 -22.44 -8.12
N ASN A 31 -4.09 -23.49 -7.77
CA ASN A 31 -2.69 -23.44 -7.28
C ASN A 31 -2.49 -22.46 -6.10
N GLY A 32 -3.38 -22.58 -5.12
CA GLY A 32 -3.42 -21.75 -3.91
C GLY A 32 -4.29 -22.35 -2.81
N TYR A 33 -4.51 -21.60 -1.73
CA TYR A 33 -5.43 -21.95 -0.66
C TYR A 33 -6.06 -20.70 -0.02
N ILE A 34 -7.21 -20.91 0.61
CA ILE A 34 -7.90 -19.92 1.44
C ILE A 34 -8.13 -20.57 2.81
N ARG A 35 -7.60 -20.00 3.89
CA ARG A 35 -7.71 -20.58 5.24
C ARG A 35 -7.83 -19.50 6.31
N ARG A 36 -8.44 -19.84 7.45
CA ARG A 36 -8.39 -19.00 8.66
C ARG A 36 -7.09 -19.30 9.43
N VAL A 37 -6.34 -18.26 9.79
CA VAL A 37 -5.08 -18.35 10.54
C VAL A 37 -5.17 -17.38 11.72
N ILE A 38 -4.58 -17.73 12.87
CA ILE A 38 -4.37 -16.77 13.95
C ILE A 38 -3.09 -15.97 13.61
N ASP A 39 -3.23 -14.68 13.33
CA ASP A 39 -2.09 -13.82 13.03
C ASP A 39 -1.40 -13.36 14.31
N GLU A 40 -0.08 -13.53 14.40
CA GLU A 40 0.73 -13.28 15.60
C GLU A 40 0.77 -11.81 16.02
N GLU A 41 0.72 -10.88 15.06
CA GLU A 41 0.72 -9.44 15.36
C GLU A 41 -0.59 -9.07 16.05
N VAL A 42 -1.76 -9.29 15.42
CA VAL A 42 -3.06 -8.91 16.01
C VAL A 42 -3.62 -9.90 17.03
N LYS A 43 -2.99 -11.08 17.20
CA LYS A 43 -3.43 -12.19 18.07
C LYS A 43 -4.91 -12.55 17.86
N SER A 44 -5.32 -12.56 16.60
CA SER A 44 -6.71 -12.64 16.16
C SER A 44 -6.83 -13.44 14.87
N LEU A 45 -8.02 -13.96 14.58
CA LEU A 45 -8.27 -14.70 13.34
C LEU A 45 -8.20 -13.74 12.15
N ALA A 46 -7.46 -14.12 11.12
CA ALA A 46 -7.40 -13.49 9.81
C ALA A 46 -7.75 -14.53 8.73
N LEU A 47 -8.36 -14.09 7.63
CA LEU A 47 -8.52 -14.90 6.45
C LEU A 47 -7.27 -14.74 5.58
N GLU A 48 -6.47 -15.80 5.47
CA GLU A 48 -5.29 -15.85 4.61
C GLU A 48 -5.69 -16.40 3.24
N LEU A 49 -5.41 -15.62 2.19
CA LEU A 49 -5.48 -16.03 0.80
C LEU A 49 -4.07 -16.11 0.26
N ALA A 50 -3.65 -17.25 -0.28
CA ALA A 50 -2.33 -17.45 -0.85
C ALA A 50 -2.43 -18.24 -2.16
N GLY A 51 -1.56 -17.93 -3.12
CA GLY A 51 -1.50 -18.58 -4.42
C GLY A 51 -0.22 -18.18 -5.14
N THR A 52 0.25 -19.00 -6.08
CA THR A 52 1.42 -18.68 -6.90
C THR A 52 1.11 -17.53 -7.85
N ASN A 53 0.02 -17.65 -8.62
CA ASN A 53 -0.52 -16.59 -9.45
C ASN A 53 -1.62 -15.81 -8.71
N VAL A 54 -1.59 -14.48 -8.85
CA VAL A 54 -2.56 -13.54 -8.26
C VAL A 54 -3.93 -13.65 -8.95
N ALA A 55 -3.96 -13.86 -10.27
CA ALA A 55 -5.19 -13.93 -11.05
C ALA A 55 -6.01 -15.20 -10.74
N THR A 56 -5.35 -16.33 -10.43
CA THR A 56 -5.99 -17.65 -10.35
C THR A 56 -6.61 -17.99 -9.00
N THR A 57 -6.37 -17.19 -7.96
CA THR A 57 -6.94 -17.41 -6.62
C THR A 57 -7.50 -16.09 -6.07
N TYR A 58 -8.82 -16.04 -5.87
CA TYR A 58 -9.53 -14.85 -5.38
C TYR A 58 -10.85 -15.21 -4.67
N ILE A 59 -11.31 -14.32 -3.79
CA ILE A 59 -12.70 -14.31 -3.29
C ILE A 59 -13.48 -13.20 -3.98
N TYR A 60 -14.79 -13.40 -4.17
CA TYR A 60 -15.66 -12.43 -4.84
C TYR A 60 -17.04 -12.34 -4.19
N CYS A 61 -17.62 -11.15 -4.18
CA CYS A 61 -18.91 -10.86 -3.56
C CYS A 61 -19.80 -10.03 -4.52
N PRO A 62 -21.06 -10.42 -4.76
CA PRO A 62 -21.73 -11.63 -4.23
C PRO A 62 -21.28 -12.92 -4.94
N ALA A 63 -21.45 -14.05 -4.26
CA ALA A 63 -21.14 -15.40 -4.78
C ALA A 63 -21.83 -15.77 -6.10
N GLU A 64 -22.95 -15.12 -6.46
CA GLU A 64 -23.69 -15.39 -7.69
C GLU A 64 -23.42 -14.36 -8.80
N LYS A 65 -23.16 -14.84 -10.03
CA LYS A 65 -22.99 -14.01 -11.24
C LYS A 65 -24.23 -13.15 -11.58
N LYS A 66 -25.42 -13.45 -11.04
CA LYS A 66 -26.65 -12.68 -11.27
C LYS A 66 -27.03 -11.72 -10.12
N LYS A 67 -26.45 -11.84 -8.93
CA LYS A 67 -26.72 -10.93 -7.80
C LYS A 67 -25.70 -9.79 -7.74
N VAL A 68 -26.17 -8.60 -7.42
CA VAL A 68 -25.35 -7.40 -7.13
C VAL A 68 -25.31 -7.14 -5.62
N LEU A 69 -24.24 -6.52 -5.12
CA LEU A 69 -24.14 -6.03 -3.75
C LEU A 69 -25.19 -4.94 -3.51
N GLY A 70 -25.07 -3.81 -4.22
CA GLY A 70 -25.96 -2.66 -4.12
C GLY A 70 -25.80 -1.92 -2.79
N ILE A 71 -24.58 -1.42 -2.57
CA ILE A 71 -24.19 -0.65 -1.40
C ILE A 71 -23.90 0.78 -1.84
N SER A 72 -24.65 1.77 -1.34
CA SER A 72 -24.54 3.19 -1.73
C SER A 72 -23.60 4.01 -0.84
N LEU A 73 -22.98 3.37 0.16
CA LEU A 73 -21.99 4.01 1.03
C LEU A 73 -20.70 4.34 0.23
N PRO A 74 -20.16 5.57 0.31
CA PRO A 74 -19.08 6.05 -0.58
C PRO A 74 -17.67 5.67 -0.13
N PHE A 75 -17.44 5.39 1.15
CA PHE A 75 -16.13 4.97 1.65
C PHE A 75 -16.10 3.46 1.85
N LEU A 76 -15.14 2.78 1.22
CA LEU A 76 -14.77 1.41 1.51
C LEU A 76 -13.52 1.41 2.40
N ILE A 77 -13.53 0.62 3.48
CA ILE A 77 -12.38 0.42 4.35
C ILE A 77 -12.05 -1.07 4.41
N MET A 78 -10.77 -1.40 4.20
CA MET A 78 -10.23 -2.76 4.27
C MET A 78 -9.06 -2.81 5.24
N ILE A 79 -9.14 -3.74 6.20
CA ILE A 79 -8.05 -4.05 7.14
C ILE A 79 -7.34 -5.30 6.62
N ILE A 80 -6.19 -5.09 5.98
CA ILE A 80 -5.42 -6.11 5.25
C ILE A 80 -3.95 -6.05 5.64
N LYS A 81 -3.35 -7.21 5.90
CA LYS A 81 -1.91 -7.35 6.09
C LYS A 81 -1.19 -7.72 4.80
N ASN A 82 -0.13 -6.97 4.53
CA ASN A 82 0.74 -7.12 3.38
C ASN A 82 1.69 -8.30 3.58
N MET A 83 1.63 -9.30 2.68
CA MET A 83 2.46 -10.50 2.71
C MET A 83 3.80 -10.34 1.94
N LYS A 84 4.18 -9.11 1.57
CA LYS A 84 5.36 -8.79 0.73
C LYS A 84 5.37 -9.56 -0.60
N ARG A 85 4.21 -9.65 -1.23
CA ARG A 85 3.94 -10.37 -2.50
C ARG A 85 2.96 -9.58 -3.34
N TYR A 86 2.85 -9.91 -4.62
CA TYR A 86 1.88 -9.28 -5.52
C TYR A 86 0.43 -9.54 -5.06
N PHE A 87 -0.34 -8.45 -4.96
CA PHE A 87 -1.70 -8.42 -4.46
C PHE A 87 -2.54 -7.47 -5.33
N THR A 88 -3.83 -7.75 -5.44
CA THR A 88 -4.80 -6.94 -6.20
C THR A 88 -6.18 -7.04 -5.58
N PHE A 89 -6.97 -5.97 -5.67
CA PHE A 89 -8.42 -6.03 -5.47
C PHE A 89 -9.15 -5.29 -6.60
N GLU A 90 -10.36 -5.74 -6.92
CA GLU A 90 -11.19 -5.15 -7.97
C GLU A 90 -12.57 -4.81 -7.41
N ILE A 91 -13.08 -3.63 -7.74
CA ILE A 91 -14.39 -3.14 -7.28
C ILE A 91 -15.18 -2.72 -8.50
N THR A 92 -16.34 -3.32 -8.73
CA THR A 92 -17.27 -2.89 -9.78
C THR A 92 -18.29 -1.93 -9.16
N ILE A 93 -18.35 -0.71 -9.66
CA ILE A 93 -19.32 0.31 -9.27
C ILE A 93 -20.35 0.57 -10.37
N LEU A 94 -21.44 1.23 -10.00
CA LEU A 94 -22.46 1.78 -10.88
C LEU A 94 -22.46 3.32 -10.75
N ASP A 95 -22.41 3.99 -11.90
CA ASP A 95 -22.45 5.46 -12.02
C ASP A 95 -23.87 5.99 -12.32
N ASP A 96 -24.05 7.30 -12.15
CA ASP A 96 -25.19 8.09 -12.64
C ASP A 96 -25.53 7.89 -14.12
N LYS A 97 -24.54 7.68 -14.97
CA LYS A 97 -24.68 7.33 -16.40
C LYS A 97 -25.13 5.87 -16.64
N ASN A 98 -25.56 5.15 -15.58
CA ASN A 98 -25.90 3.72 -15.56
C ASN A 98 -24.77 2.78 -16.05
N MET A 99 -23.55 3.29 -16.21
CA MET A 99 -22.39 2.51 -16.64
C MET A 99 -21.80 1.73 -15.47
N HIS A 100 -21.46 0.46 -15.71
CA HIS A 100 -20.63 -0.31 -14.79
C HIS A 100 -19.15 -0.04 -15.06
N ARG A 101 -18.38 0.25 -14.01
CA ARG A 101 -16.93 0.48 -14.12
C ARG A 101 -16.15 -0.27 -13.06
N ARG A 102 -14.94 -0.70 -13.39
CA ARG A 102 -14.06 -1.53 -12.55
C ARG A 102 -12.85 -0.72 -12.08
N PHE A 103 -12.70 -0.57 -10.76
CA PHE A 103 -11.48 -0.05 -10.14
C PHE A 103 -10.60 -1.24 -9.77
N ARG A 104 -9.47 -1.41 -10.46
CA ARG A 104 -8.45 -2.44 -10.20
C ARG A 104 -7.28 -1.79 -9.48
N VAL A 105 -7.02 -2.19 -8.24
CA VAL A 105 -5.97 -1.60 -7.41
C VAL A 105 -4.93 -2.66 -7.11
N SER A 106 -3.66 -2.42 -7.45
CA SER A 106 -2.58 -3.42 -7.32
C SER A 106 -1.25 -2.81 -6.87
N ASN A 107 -0.43 -3.62 -6.20
CA ASN A 107 0.85 -3.18 -5.62
C ASN A 107 2.06 -3.37 -6.57
N PHE A 108 1.84 -3.88 -7.78
CA PHE A 108 2.85 -4.00 -8.84
C PHE A 108 2.66 -2.97 -9.97
N GLN A 109 1.53 -2.28 -10.00
CA GLN A 109 1.30 -1.14 -10.89
C GLN A 109 1.95 0.11 -10.26
N SER A 110 2.76 0.85 -11.02
CA SER A 110 3.33 2.13 -10.57
C SER A 110 2.56 3.36 -11.07
N THR A 111 1.77 3.20 -12.13
CA THR A 111 1.07 4.30 -12.83
C THR A 111 -0.44 4.08 -12.86
N THR A 112 -1.21 5.12 -12.54
CA THR A 112 -2.66 5.14 -12.76
C THR A 112 -2.95 5.17 -14.25
N ARG A 113 -3.87 4.32 -14.74
CA ARG A 113 -4.36 4.34 -16.12
C ARG A 113 -5.88 4.26 -16.09
N VAL A 114 -6.55 5.20 -16.76
CA VAL A 114 -8.01 5.28 -16.86
C VAL A 114 -8.43 4.78 -18.24
N ARG A 115 -9.26 3.72 -18.29
CA ARG A 115 -9.99 3.29 -19.50
C ARG A 115 -11.49 3.37 -19.20
N PRO A 116 -12.39 3.57 -20.19
CA PRO A 116 -13.82 3.84 -19.95
C PRO A 116 -14.53 2.88 -18.98
N PHE A 117 -14.21 1.58 -19.03
CA PHE A 117 -14.79 0.55 -18.16
C PHE A 117 -13.86 0.08 -17.04
N CYS A 118 -12.57 0.43 -17.06
CA CYS A 118 -11.57 -0.09 -16.13
C CYS A 118 -10.46 0.94 -15.82
N THR A 119 -10.32 1.33 -14.55
CA THR A 119 -9.21 2.16 -14.08
C THR A 119 -8.27 1.32 -13.22
N THR A 120 -7.02 1.20 -13.65
CA THR A 120 -5.95 0.57 -12.87
C THR A 120 -5.24 1.61 -12.02
N MET A 121 -5.07 1.36 -10.72
CA MET A 121 -4.40 2.26 -9.77
C MET A 121 -3.28 1.56 -8.99
N PRO A 122 -2.17 2.27 -8.72
CA PRO A 122 -1.11 1.79 -7.83
C PRO A 122 -1.61 1.79 -6.37
N ILE A 123 -1.06 0.90 -5.52
CA ILE A 123 -1.15 1.03 -4.06
C ILE A 123 0.18 0.73 -3.37
N GLY A 124 0.70 1.73 -2.65
CA GLY A 124 1.78 1.53 -1.68
C GLY A 124 1.24 0.89 -0.41
N LEU A 125 1.75 -0.29 -0.05
CA LEU A 125 1.41 -0.99 1.19
C LEU A 125 2.64 -1.11 2.08
N SER A 126 2.54 -0.66 3.33
CA SER A 126 3.61 -0.82 4.32
C SER A 126 3.74 -2.29 4.76
N GLY A 127 4.80 -2.62 5.49
CA GLY A 127 4.97 -3.95 6.08
C GLY A 127 4.02 -4.16 7.28
N GLY A 128 3.35 -5.32 7.33
CA GLY A 128 2.40 -5.64 8.40
C GLY A 128 0.95 -5.24 8.06
N TRP A 129 0.16 -4.95 9.10
CA TRP A 129 -1.25 -4.57 8.97
C TRP A 129 -1.44 -3.15 8.44
N ASN A 130 -2.19 -3.01 7.34
CA ASN A 130 -2.57 -1.75 6.71
C ASN A 130 -4.10 -1.55 6.81
N GLN A 131 -4.55 -0.30 6.97
CA GLN A 131 -5.96 0.10 6.87
C GLN A 131 -6.14 0.92 5.59
N ILE A 132 -6.56 0.25 4.52
CA ILE A 132 -6.80 0.88 3.22
C ILE A 132 -8.15 1.59 3.29
N GLN A 133 -8.16 2.91 3.05
CA GLN A 133 -9.37 3.73 2.97
C GLN A 133 -9.54 4.17 1.51
N PHE A 134 -10.72 3.89 0.93
CA PHE A 134 -10.96 4.06 -0.51
C PHE A 134 -12.26 4.84 -0.75
N ASN A 135 -12.13 6.06 -1.24
CA ASN A 135 -13.25 6.99 -1.47
C ASN A 135 -13.81 6.84 -2.89
N LEU A 136 -14.77 5.93 -3.06
CA LEU A 136 -15.36 5.58 -4.35
C LEU A 136 -15.97 6.81 -5.05
N ALA A 137 -16.67 7.67 -4.31
CA ALA A 137 -17.37 8.84 -4.85
C ALA A 137 -16.46 10.03 -5.22
N ASP A 138 -15.17 9.99 -4.87
CA ASP A 138 -14.15 10.89 -5.38
C ASP A 138 -13.38 10.27 -6.56
N PHE A 139 -13.10 8.96 -6.51
CA PHE A 139 -12.47 8.24 -7.61
C PHE A 139 -13.34 8.17 -8.87
N THR A 140 -14.67 7.97 -8.79
CA THR A 140 -15.55 8.05 -9.98
C THR A 140 -15.50 9.44 -10.61
N ARG A 141 -15.61 10.48 -9.77
CA ARG A 141 -15.65 11.87 -10.23
C ARG A 141 -14.35 12.29 -10.90
N ARG A 142 -13.19 11.92 -10.31
CA ARG A 142 -11.85 12.23 -10.85
C ARG A 142 -11.51 11.43 -12.11
N ALA A 143 -11.94 10.17 -12.22
CA ALA A 143 -11.62 9.33 -13.37
C ALA A 143 -12.60 9.47 -14.55
N TYR A 144 -13.88 9.78 -14.30
CA TYR A 144 -14.94 9.63 -15.30
C TYR A 144 -15.94 10.81 -15.37
N GLY A 145 -15.79 11.82 -14.51
CA GLY A 145 -16.70 12.97 -14.46
C GLY A 145 -18.15 12.59 -14.09
N SER A 146 -18.31 11.52 -13.30
CA SER A 146 -19.60 10.90 -12.95
C SER A 146 -19.72 10.66 -11.44
N ASN A 147 -20.96 10.62 -10.97
CA ASN A 147 -21.29 10.38 -9.57
C ASN A 147 -21.53 8.89 -9.30
N TYR A 148 -20.87 8.38 -8.26
CA TYR A 148 -21.07 7.04 -7.72
C TYR A 148 -22.49 6.87 -7.17
N ILE A 149 -23.20 5.82 -7.60
CA ILE A 149 -24.50 5.41 -7.04
C ILE A 149 -24.32 4.25 -6.05
N GLU A 150 -23.74 3.14 -6.50
CA GLU A 150 -23.55 1.96 -5.64
C GLU A 150 -22.36 1.08 -6.06
N THR A 151 -21.85 0.30 -5.11
CA THR A 151 -20.96 -0.83 -5.40
C THR A 151 -21.77 -2.06 -5.81
N THR A 152 -21.49 -2.58 -7.02
CA THR A 152 -22.15 -3.73 -7.64
C THR A 152 -21.46 -5.05 -7.28
N ARG A 153 -20.12 -5.10 -7.33
CA ARG A 153 -19.30 -6.29 -7.01
C ARG A 153 -17.98 -5.90 -6.35
N MET A 154 -17.38 -6.86 -5.64
CA MET A 154 -16.03 -6.75 -5.11
C MET A 154 -15.29 -8.08 -5.29
N GLN A 155 -14.01 -8.03 -5.64
CA GLN A 155 -13.11 -9.18 -5.80
C GLN A 155 -11.78 -8.88 -5.12
N ILE A 156 -11.16 -9.89 -4.51
CA ILE A 156 -9.92 -9.76 -3.75
C ILE A 156 -9.03 -10.95 -4.05
N HIS A 157 -7.86 -10.67 -4.60
CA HIS A 157 -6.91 -11.69 -5.05
C HIS A 157 -6.02 -12.21 -3.92
N ALA A 158 -5.26 -13.26 -4.23
CA ALA A 158 -4.34 -13.93 -3.33
C ALA A 158 -3.20 -13.03 -2.79
N ASN A 159 -2.43 -13.62 -1.88
CA ASN A 159 -1.28 -13.06 -1.16
C ASN A 159 -1.63 -11.91 -0.20
N CYS A 160 -2.77 -12.02 0.47
CA CYS A 160 -3.21 -11.09 1.50
C CYS A 160 -3.78 -11.80 2.74
N ARG A 161 -3.66 -11.16 3.91
CA ARG A 161 -4.37 -11.56 5.14
C ARG A 161 -5.45 -10.52 5.45
N VAL A 162 -6.73 -10.87 5.27
CA VAL A 162 -7.87 -9.97 5.46
C VAL A 162 -8.47 -10.17 6.86
N ARG A 163 -8.71 -9.08 7.61
CA ARG A 163 -9.38 -9.13 8.92
C ARG A 163 -10.83 -8.65 8.86
N ARG A 164 -11.06 -7.44 8.34
CA ARG A 164 -12.40 -6.86 8.20
C ARG A 164 -12.48 -6.04 6.92
N ILE A 165 -13.63 -6.10 6.27
CA ILE A 165 -14.01 -5.22 5.16
C ILE A 165 -15.38 -4.63 5.47
N TYR A 166 -15.48 -3.31 5.41
CA TYR A 166 -16.69 -2.59 5.69
C TYR A 166 -16.78 -1.31 4.87
N PHE A 167 -18.01 -0.88 4.59
CA PHE A 167 -18.27 0.45 4.05
C PHE A 167 -18.68 1.40 5.17
N ALA A 168 -18.48 2.70 4.95
CA ALA A 168 -18.88 3.77 5.86
C ALA A 168 -19.47 4.98 5.10
N SER A 169 -20.33 5.74 5.78
CA SER A 169 -20.92 6.97 5.23
C SER A 169 -19.92 8.13 5.13
N ARG A 170 -18.96 8.16 6.05
CA ARG A 170 -17.84 9.12 6.11
C ARG A 170 -16.56 8.42 6.54
N LEU A 171 -15.42 9.11 6.43
CA LEU A 171 -14.24 8.76 7.21
C LEU A 171 -14.50 9.11 8.68
N TYR A 172 -14.31 8.13 9.57
CA TYR A 172 -14.42 8.28 11.01
C TYR A 172 -13.00 8.27 11.61
N SER A 173 -12.77 9.04 12.67
CA SER A 173 -11.49 9.03 13.39
C SER A 173 -11.36 7.79 14.27
N ASP A 174 -10.12 7.41 14.59
CA ASP A 174 -9.82 6.27 15.47
C ASP A 174 -10.42 6.41 16.88
N GLU A 175 -10.90 7.58 17.28
CA GLU A 175 -11.67 7.79 18.50
C GLU A 175 -13.13 7.33 18.32
N GLU A 176 -13.80 7.79 17.26
CA GLU A 176 -15.20 7.52 16.94
C GLU A 176 -15.49 6.06 16.51
N LEU A 177 -14.49 5.33 16.00
CA LEU A 177 -14.66 3.92 15.65
C LEU A 177 -15.13 3.09 16.88
N PRO A 178 -16.06 2.14 16.74
CA PRO A 178 -16.29 1.14 17.79
C PRO A 178 -15.05 0.25 17.93
N ALA A 179 -14.80 -0.28 19.14
CA ALA A 179 -13.61 -1.10 19.44
C ALA A 179 -13.43 -2.32 18.50
N GLU A 180 -14.53 -2.87 17.95
CA GLU A 180 -14.49 -3.96 16.98
C GLU A 180 -13.93 -3.60 15.59
N TYR A 181 -13.88 -2.31 15.27
CA TYR A 181 -13.37 -1.78 14.00
C TYR A 181 -11.93 -1.24 14.14
N LYS A 182 -11.49 -0.89 15.36
CA LYS A 182 -10.13 -0.40 15.62
C LYS A 182 -9.08 -1.51 15.41
N LEU A 183 -8.01 -1.19 14.69
CA LEU A 183 -6.85 -2.08 14.57
C LEU A 183 -6.00 -2.02 15.85
N PHE A 184 -6.42 -2.77 16.88
CA PHE A 184 -5.54 -3.01 18.03
C PHE A 184 -4.37 -3.91 17.62
N LEU A 185 -3.22 -3.30 17.35
CA LEU A 185 -1.93 -3.96 17.46
C LEU A 185 -1.58 -4.04 18.95
N PRO A 186 -1.42 -5.23 19.55
CA PRO A 186 -0.93 -5.37 20.90
C PRO A 186 0.51 -4.84 20.96
N ILE A 187 0.64 -3.66 21.54
CA ILE A 187 1.93 -3.00 21.75
C ILE A 187 2.83 -3.96 22.50
N HIS A 188 3.82 -4.52 21.80
CA HIS A 188 4.99 -5.13 22.43
C HIS A 188 5.72 -4.01 23.15
N ARG A 189 5.31 -3.77 24.41
CA ARG A 189 6.08 -2.95 25.35
C ARG A 189 7.45 -3.60 25.43
N LYS A 190 8.43 -3.06 24.71
CA LYS A 190 9.83 -3.33 24.94
C LYS A 190 10.01 -3.13 26.44
N LYS A 191 10.33 -4.20 27.18
CA LYS A 191 10.80 -4.04 28.54
C LYS A 191 12.10 -3.27 28.41
N CYS A 192 12.07 -1.96 28.63
CA CYS A 192 13.26 -1.25 29.01
C CYS A 192 13.75 -1.96 30.27
N VAL A 193 14.77 -2.79 30.12
CA VAL A 193 15.49 -3.34 31.25
C VAL A 193 16.14 -2.12 31.87
N ARG A 194 15.46 -1.58 32.88
CA ARG A 194 15.98 -0.51 33.70
C ARG A 194 17.09 -1.17 34.51
N GLU A 195 18.32 -1.06 34.00
CA GLU A 195 19.50 -1.48 34.71
C GLU A 195 19.43 -0.87 36.11
N LYS A 196 19.57 -1.73 37.12
CA LYS A 196 19.65 -1.23 38.49
C LYS A 196 20.98 -0.52 38.62
N PRO A 197 21.04 0.66 39.26
CA PRO A 197 22.34 1.18 39.68
C PRO A 197 23.01 0.11 40.56
N GLU A 198 24.29 -0.15 40.32
CA GLU A 198 25.09 -1.00 41.21
C GLU A 198 25.42 -0.20 42.46
N ASP A 199 24.93 -0.66 43.62
CA ASP A 199 25.24 -0.06 44.92
C ASP A 199 26.73 -0.27 45.26
N ARG A 200 27.57 0.71 44.91
CA ARG A 200 28.99 0.73 45.30
C ARG A 200 29.13 1.19 46.74
N GLU A 201 29.23 0.22 47.66
CA GLU A 201 29.56 0.48 49.07
C GLU A 201 30.91 1.23 49.19
N ILE A 202 30.86 2.47 49.68
CA ILE A 202 32.05 3.17 50.20
C ILE A 202 31.94 3.18 51.73
N LYS A 203 32.92 2.55 52.39
CA LYS A 203 32.93 2.40 53.85
C LYS A 203 33.34 3.72 54.51
N HIS A 204 32.57 4.15 55.51
CA HIS A 204 32.97 5.21 56.41
C HIS A 204 33.98 4.70 57.45
N GLU A 205 35.12 5.38 57.54
CA GLU A 205 36.07 5.25 58.65
C GLU A 205 36.33 6.65 59.22
N LYS A 206 36.57 6.76 60.55
CA LYS A 206 36.62 8.04 61.29
C LYS A 206 37.97 8.26 61.97
N PRO A 207 38.52 9.48 61.83
CA PRO A 207 39.08 10.28 62.94
C PRO A 207 38.02 11.32 63.36
N GLU A 208 37.73 11.60 64.62
CA GLU A 208 38.58 12.06 65.75
C GLU A 208 38.81 13.58 65.73
N VAL A 209 38.81 14.21 66.91
CA VAL A 209 38.56 15.65 67.10
C VAL A 209 39.60 16.27 68.03
N GLU A 210 40.18 17.39 67.62
CA GLU A 210 40.94 18.30 68.50
C GLU A 210 40.41 19.74 68.38
N GLU A 211 40.51 20.51 69.47
CA GLU A 211 39.98 21.88 69.60
C GLU A 211 41.10 22.97 69.55
N PRO A 212 40.75 24.26 69.34
CA PRO A 212 41.64 25.21 68.67
C PRO A 212 42.43 26.19 69.59
N PRO A 213 43.47 26.85 69.05
CA PRO A 213 44.06 28.05 69.64
C PRO A 213 43.67 29.36 68.89
N VAL A 214 42.81 30.15 69.55
CA VAL A 214 42.80 31.63 69.69
C VAL A 214 43.79 32.50 68.84
N LEU A 215 43.34 33.66 68.31
CA LEU A 215 43.52 35.01 68.93
C LEU A 215 43.46 36.26 67.96
N TYR A 216 42.48 37.15 68.17
CA TYR A 216 42.44 38.62 67.95
C TYR A 216 42.60 39.35 66.57
N LYS A 217 41.69 40.36 66.43
CA LYS A 217 41.80 41.75 65.87
C LYS A 217 41.34 42.08 64.44
N THR A 218 40.38 43.01 64.41
CA THR A 218 40.05 44.04 63.39
C THR A 218 40.42 45.43 63.98
N PRO A 219 40.20 46.60 63.31
CA PRO A 219 39.89 46.92 61.90
C PRO A 219 40.88 47.98 61.30
N SER A 220 40.42 48.75 60.29
CA SER A 220 41.00 49.99 59.67
C SER A 220 41.99 49.81 58.48
N GLU A 221 41.94 50.62 57.40
CA GLU A 221 40.91 51.58 56.91
C GLU A 221 41.12 51.97 55.41
N GLN A 222 40.01 52.25 54.70
CA GLN A 222 39.86 53.15 53.52
C GLN A 222 40.52 52.87 52.12
N ILE A 223 39.89 53.50 51.10
CA ILE A 223 40.39 53.95 49.75
C ILE A 223 40.25 53.03 48.50
N ILE A 224 39.19 53.35 47.71
CA ILE A 224 39.08 53.53 46.23
C ILE A 224 39.31 52.36 45.23
N LYS A 225 38.19 51.95 44.59
CA LYS A 225 37.85 51.66 43.15
C LYS A 225 38.85 51.06 42.12
N GLU A 226 38.23 50.41 41.11
CA GLU A 226 38.68 50.16 39.72
C GLU A 226 39.81 49.10 39.55
N GLU A 227 39.81 48.20 38.53
CA GLU A 227 38.77 47.79 37.56
C GLU A 227 38.99 46.31 37.11
N VAL A 228 38.44 45.86 35.96
CA VAL A 228 38.30 44.42 35.60
C VAL A 228 39.34 43.91 34.60
N GLU A 229 40.09 42.85 34.97
CA GLU A 229 40.80 41.84 34.15
C GLU A 229 41.10 40.61 35.09
N LYS A 230 41.33 39.34 34.68
CA LYS A 230 41.43 38.69 33.35
C LYS A 230 41.08 37.17 33.43
N GLU A 231 41.42 36.42 32.36
CA GLU A 231 41.27 34.96 32.08
C GLU A 231 41.97 34.02 33.13
N GLU A 232 41.94 32.67 33.11
CA GLU A 232 41.82 31.64 32.05
C GLU A 232 41.21 30.29 32.53
N GLU A 233 40.69 29.47 31.61
CA GLU A 233 40.74 27.99 31.65
C GLU A 233 40.90 27.43 30.20
N PRO A 234 41.59 26.29 29.96
CA PRO A 234 42.05 25.90 28.61
C PRO A 234 41.29 24.73 27.90
N GLU A 235 41.19 24.83 26.57
CA GLU A 235 41.55 23.83 25.52
C GLU A 235 41.15 22.33 25.61
N ILE A 236 40.77 21.58 24.56
CA ILE A 236 40.14 21.74 23.20
C ILE A 236 39.44 20.37 22.87
N GLU A 237 38.89 19.96 21.71
CA GLU A 237 38.86 20.37 20.28
C GLU A 237 37.44 20.15 19.67
N VAL A 238 37.14 20.79 18.53
CA VAL A 238 36.08 20.37 17.57
C VAL A 238 36.54 20.66 16.11
N PRO A 239 36.37 19.74 15.13
CA PRO A 239 36.72 19.99 13.72
C PRO A 239 35.77 20.96 12.97
N PRO A 240 36.20 21.57 11.85
CA PRO A 240 35.56 22.77 11.27
C PRO A 240 34.48 22.54 10.19
N GLU A 241 33.83 23.65 9.80
CA GLU A 241 32.73 23.76 8.82
C GLU A 241 33.15 23.71 7.33
N VAL A 242 32.14 23.68 6.44
CA VAL A 242 32.23 23.72 4.96
C VAL A 242 31.68 25.08 4.47
N PRO A 243 32.30 25.75 3.46
CA PRO A 243 32.01 27.15 3.12
C PRO A 243 30.76 27.40 2.25
N GLU A 244 30.36 28.68 2.19
CA GLU A 244 29.28 29.23 1.34
C GLU A 244 29.62 29.26 -0.18
N PRO A 245 28.60 29.41 -1.06
CA PRO A 245 28.75 29.29 -2.52
C PRO A 245 29.09 30.59 -3.28
N GLU A 246 29.70 30.43 -4.46
CA GLU A 246 30.03 31.49 -5.43
C GLU A 246 28.86 31.85 -6.40
N PRO A 247 28.92 32.99 -7.12
CA PRO A 247 27.80 33.52 -7.91
C PRO A 247 27.57 32.84 -9.28
N GLN A 248 26.36 33.06 -9.83
CA GLN A 248 25.87 32.48 -11.09
C GLN A 248 26.40 33.21 -12.35
N PRO A 249 26.71 32.49 -13.44
CA PRO A 249 26.91 33.05 -14.77
C PRO A 249 25.59 33.20 -15.56
N GLU A 250 25.62 33.98 -16.65
CA GLU A 250 24.47 34.31 -17.50
C GLU A 250 24.02 33.14 -18.41
N GLU A 251 22.70 32.97 -18.62
CA GLU A 251 22.16 32.00 -19.59
C GLU A 251 22.17 32.54 -21.04
N VAL A 252 22.64 31.72 -21.99
CA VAL A 252 22.69 32.07 -23.41
C VAL A 252 21.35 31.76 -24.09
N HIS A 253 20.72 32.78 -24.66
CA HIS A 253 19.43 32.67 -25.34
C HIS A 253 19.53 31.93 -26.69
N ILE A 254 18.81 30.81 -26.83
CA ILE A 254 18.63 30.08 -28.10
C ILE A 254 17.18 30.31 -28.58
N PRO A 255 16.96 30.81 -29.81
CA PRO A 255 15.61 31.11 -30.31
C PRO A 255 14.93 29.90 -30.96
N GLU A 256 13.63 29.76 -30.73
CA GLU A 256 12.78 28.74 -31.37
C GLU A 256 12.38 29.11 -32.83
N PRO A 257 12.32 28.14 -33.76
CA PRO A 257 11.81 28.36 -35.10
C PRO A 257 10.27 28.37 -35.14
N LYS A 258 9.67 29.37 -35.78
CA LYS A 258 8.22 29.43 -36.04
C LYS A 258 7.89 28.84 -37.42
N ILE A 259 6.83 28.04 -37.48
CA ILE A 259 6.19 27.62 -38.74
C ILE A 259 4.67 27.92 -38.61
N PRO A 260 4.08 28.76 -39.47
CA PRO A 260 2.65 29.01 -39.50
C PRO A 260 1.92 28.13 -40.54
N ILE A 261 0.76 27.61 -40.20
CA ILE A 261 -0.26 27.10 -41.12
C ILE A 261 -1.63 27.60 -40.60
N GLU A 262 -2.52 27.95 -41.51
CA GLU A 262 -3.77 28.69 -41.26
C GLU A 262 -4.99 27.77 -41.05
N ASP A 263 -6.16 28.37 -40.76
CA ASP A 263 -7.42 27.68 -40.51
C ASP A 263 -7.97 26.95 -41.74
N GLU A 264 -8.59 25.78 -41.53
CA GLU A 264 -9.82 25.40 -42.23
C GLU A 264 -10.64 24.43 -41.36
N MET A 265 -11.97 24.57 -41.38
CA MET A 265 -12.91 23.69 -40.67
C MET A 265 -13.72 22.88 -41.68
N GLU A 266 -13.83 21.57 -41.47
CA GLU A 266 -14.88 20.76 -42.10
C GLU A 266 -15.74 20.08 -41.02
N GLU A 267 -17.05 20.33 -41.07
CA GLU A 267 -18.03 19.58 -40.29
C GLU A 267 -18.29 18.23 -40.98
N TYR A 268 -18.24 17.14 -40.23
CA TYR A 268 -18.70 15.83 -40.67
C TYR A 268 -19.79 15.33 -39.73
N GLU A 269 -21.05 15.48 -40.15
CA GLU A 269 -22.18 14.79 -39.55
C GLU A 269 -22.02 13.27 -39.78
N ILE A 270 -22.19 12.48 -38.73
CA ILE A 270 -22.30 11.02 -38.83
C ILE A 270 -23.56 10.60 -38.07
N GLU A 271 -24.70 10.60 -38.77
CA GLU A 271 -25.87 9.84 -38.34
C GLU A 271 -25.55 8.34 -38.45
N HIS A 272 -25.46 7.64 -37.32
CA HIS A 272 -25.60 6.20 -37.30
C HIS A 272 -26.12 5.69 -35.96
N GLU A 273 -27.44 5.53 -35.89
CA GLU A 273 -28.14 4.89 -34.78
C GLU A 273 -27.94 3.36 -34.87
N TYR A 274 -27.35 2.77 -33.82
CA TYR A 274 -27.20 1.33 -33.67
C TYR A 274 -27.56 0.91 -32.24
N GLU A 275 -28.66 0.19 -32.07
CA GLU A 275 -28.98 -0.51 -30.82
C GLU A 275 -28.01 -1.70 -30.64
N ILE A 276 -27.29 -1.73 -29.50
CA ILE A 276 -26.37 -2.82 -29.16
C ILE A 276 -26.97 -3.63 -27.99
N ASP A 277 -27.29 -4.90 -28.21
CA ASP A 277 -27.73 -5.82 -27.14
C ASP A 277 -26.52 -6.27 -26.31
N ASP A 278 -26.56 -5.98 -25.00
CA ASP A 278 -25.51 -6.13 -23.97
C ASP A 278 -24.98 -7.58 -23.74
N ARG A 279 -25.17 -8.51 -24.68
CA ARG A 279 -24.95 -9.96 -24.50
C ARG A 279 -23.75 -10.53 -25.25
N HIS A 280 -23.46 -10.09 -26.47
CA HIS A 280 -22.40 -10.71 -27.29
C HIS A 280 -20.99 -10.32 -26.87
N ILE A 281 -20.78 -9.09 -26.37
CA ILE A 281 -19.46 -8.53 -26.04
C ILE A 281 -18.72 -9.36 -24.96
N PHE A 282 -19.46 -10.10 -24.11
CA PHE A 282 -18.85 -10.92 -23.04
C PHE A 282 -18.32 -12.28 -23.49
N GLU A 283 -18.69 -12.78 -24.67
CA GLU A 283 -18.19 -14.07 -25.17
C GLU A 283 -17.01 -13.89 -26.12
N GLU A 284 -16.94 -12.78 -26.87
CA GLU A 284 -15.84 -12.50 -27.80
C GLU A 284 -14.52 -12.12 -27.09
N GLU A 285 -14.54 -11.34 -26.00
CA GLU A 285 -13.31 -11.03 -25.24
C GLU A 285 -12.67 -12.30 -24.63
N ASP A 286 -13.48 -13.21 -24.05
CA ASP A 286 -12.98 -14.45 -23.43
C ASP A 286 -12.42 -15.42 -24.49
N THR A 287 -12.98 -15.50 -25.71
CA THR A 287 -12.42 -16.36 -26.78
C THR A 287 -11.14 -15.79 -27.40
N VAL A 288 -11.04 -14.48 -27.57
CA VAL A 288 -9.81 -13.84 -28.08
C VAL A 288 -8.67 -13.99 -27.07
N ILE A 289 -8.94 -13.87 -25.77
CA ILE A 289 -7.93 -14.11 -24.72
C ILE A 289 -7.48 -15.59 -24.76
N ALA A 290 -8.40 -16.54 -24.83
CA ALA A 290 -8.05 -17.97 -24.90
C ALA A 290 -7.21 -18.31 -26.14
N ALA A 291 -7.54 -17.76 -27.32
CA ALA A 291 -6.76 -17.96 -28.54
C ALA A 291 -5.33 -17.38 -28.44
N ILE A 292 -5.16 -16.25 -27.74
CA ILE A 292 -3.84 -15.67 -27.47
C ILE A 292 -3.07 -16.50 -26.44
N GLU A 293 -3.72 -17.07 -25.42
CA GLU A 293 -3.06 -17.98 -24.47
C GLU A 293 -2.58 -19.26 -25.17
N THR A 294 -3.39 -19.90 -26.02
CA THR A 294 -2.96 -21.09 -26.79
C THR A 294 -1.81 -20.79 -27.76
N ALA A 295 -1.87 -19.68 -28.51
CA ALA A 295 -0.79 -19.30 -29.43
C ALA A 295 0.53 -18.94 -28.71
N VAL A 296 0.48 -18.61 -27.41
CA VAL A 296 1.66 -18.39 -26.57
C VAL A 296 2.15 -19.69 -25.94
N GLU A 297 1.30 -20.68 -25.68
CA GLU A 297 1.73 -22.03 -25.28
C GLU A 297 2.40 -22.76 -26.45
N GLU A 298 1.79 -22.79 -27.65
CA GLU A 298 2.38 -23.40 -28.86
C GLU A 298 3.75 -22.78 -29.22
N ALA A 299 3.85 -21.44 -29.22
CA ALA A 299 5.11 -20.74 -29.52
C ALA A 299 6.19 -20.87 -28.43
N VAL A 300 5.83 -21.32 -27.22
CA VAL A 300 6.81 -21.69 -26.18
C VAL A 300 7.26 -23.14 -26.36
N GLU A 301 6.36 -24.04 -26.72
CA GLU A 301 6.64 -25.46 -26.96
C GLU A 301 7.61 -25.63 -28.17
N GLU A 302 7.38 -24.92 -29.28
CA GLU A 302 8.33 -24.87 -30.41
C GLU A 302 9.74 -24.40 -29.98
N THR A 303 9.84 -23.35 -29.16
CA THR A 303 11.16 -22.85 -28.69
C THR A 303 11.84 -23.72 -27.64
N VAL A 304 11.16 -24.74 -27.11
CA VAL A 304 11.79 -25.77 -26.25
C VAL A 304 12.27 -26.94 -27.11
N GLU A 305 11.47 -27.39 -28.09
CA GLU A 305 11.92 -28.44 -29.03
C GLU A 305 13.14 -27.98 -29.87
N GLU A 306 13.18 -26.73 -30.35
CA GLU A 306 14.37 -26.18 -31.03
C GLU A 306 15.62 -26.15 -30.12
N HIS A 307 15.46 -25.92 -28.81
CA HIS A 307 16.58 -25.83 -27.87
C HIS A 307 17.09 -27.22 -27.43
N ASP A 308 16.19 -28.19 -27.27
CA ASP A 308 16.55 -29.59 -27.00
C ASP A 308 17.27 -30.21 -28.22
N GLU A 309 16.86 -29.90 -29.47
CA GLU A 309 17.58 -30.34 -30.67
C GLU A 309 18.99 -29.73 -30.81
N GLU A 310 19.21 -28.47 -30.39
CA GLU A 310 20.57 -27.89 -30.35
C GLU A 310 21.47 -28.54 -29.28
N GLU A 311 20.95 -28.87 -28.09
CA GLU A 311 21.77 -29.56 -27.06
C GLU A 311 22.15 -30.99 -27.49
N ASP A 312 21.22 -31.76 -28.07
CA ASP A 312 21.51 -33.11 -28.58
C ASP A 312 22.51 -33.09 -29.76
N PHE A 313 22.50 -32.05 -30.60
CA PHE A 313 23.51 -31.88 -31.67
C PHE A 313 24.92 -31.63 -31.09
N ILE A 314 25.04 -30.71 -30.13
CA ILE A 314 26.33 -30.37 -29.50
C ILE A 314 26.91 -31.56 -28.73
N LEU A 315 26.07 -32.34 -28.03
CA LEU A 315 26.49 -33.57 -27.35
C LEU A 315 27.04 -34.62 -28.32
N ASN A 316 26.44 -34.75 -29.51
CA ASN A 316 26.89 -35.70 -30.53
C ASN A 316 28.20 -35.27 -31.21
N GLU A 317 28.41 -33.96 -31.40
CA GLU A 317 29.66 -33.42 -31.94
C GLU A 317 30.82 -33.60 -30.94
N MET A 318 30.61 -33.28 -29.66
CA MET A 318 31.60 -33.55 -28.60
C MET A 318 31.95 -35.04 -28.46
N ALA A 319 30.99 -35.95 -28.66
CA ALA A 319 31.22 -37.39 -28.58
C ALA A 319 32.10 -37.94 -29.72
N MET A 320 32.29 -37.18 -30.82
CA MET A 320 33.15 -37.59 -31.94
C MET A 320 34.60 -37.07 -31.86
N GLU A 321 34.91 -36.12 -30.97
CA GLU A 321 36.30 -35.65 -30.78
C GLU A 321 37.14 -36.55 -29.84
N ASP A 322 36.51 -37.34 -28.95
CA ASP A 322 37.18 -38.15 -27.93
C ASP A 322 37.65 -39.56 -28.41
N GLU A 323 37.35 -39.98 -29.64
CA GLU A 323 37.82 -41.25 -30.26
C GLU A 323 38.92 -41.07 -31.35
N GLY A 324 39.59 -39.91 -31.40
CA GLY A 324 40.60 -39.53 -32.43
C GLY A 324 42.05 -39.98 -32.21
#